data_AF-A0A220VC22-F1
#
_entry.id   AF-A0A220VC22-F1
#
_cell.length_a   1.000
_cell.length_b   1.000
_cell.length_c   1.000
_cell.angle_alpha   90.00
_cell.angle_beta   90.00
_cell.angle_gamma   90.00
#
_symmetry.space_group_name_H-M   'P 1'
#
loop_
_entity.id
_entity.type
_entity.pdbx_description
1 polymer ?
#
loop_
_entity_poly.entity_id
_entity_poly.type
_entity_poly.pdbx_seq_one_letter_code
_entity_poly.pdbx_strand_id
1 'polypeptide(L)'
;MLVLLITATKGALLNIEHIQLELHPPLFSACSQETNYFPKSFPLNEWFPSLFKSYGDCSMVKWSFFNIPLTHWLLLFFILYILVSIVGLISLILDNKKR
;
A
#
# COMPACT_ATOMS: atom_id res chain seq x y z
N MET A 1 7.13 5.85 -15.71
CA MET A 1 5.65 5.83 -15.75
C MET A 1 5.08 4.43 -15.53
N LEU A 2 5.29 3.44 -16.42
CA LEU A 2 4.75 2.07 -16.23
C LEU A 2 5.01 1.47 -14.84
N VAL A 3 6.23 1.58 -14.30
CA VAL A 3 6.54 1.11 -12.93
C VAL A 3 5.67 1.79 -11.88
N LEU A 4 5.48 3.11 -11.95
CA LEU A 4 4.62 3.87 -11.04
C LEU A 4 3.16 3.42 -11.14
N LEU A 5 2.65 3.18 -12.35
CA LEU A 5 1.29 2.69 -12.56
C LEU A 5 1.08 1.32 -11.90
N ILE A 6 2.04 0.39 -12.08
CA ILE A 6 1.99 -0.95 -11.49
C ILE A 6 2.05 -0.87 -9.96
N THR A 7 3.02 -0.15 -9.40
CA THR A 7 3.20 -0.05 -7.95
C THR A 7 2.06 0.72 -7.28
N ALA A 8 1.56 1.79 -7.88
CA ALA A 8 0.44 2.56 -7.33
C ALA A 8 -0.88 1.78 -7.38
N THR A 9 -1.12 0.99 -8.44
CA THR A 9 -2.29 0.09 -8.50
C THR A 9 -2.23 -0.97 -7.40
N LYS A 10 -1.05 -1.57 -7.17
CA LYS A 10 -0.86 -2.54 -6.07
C LYS A 10 -1.00 -1.89 -4.68
N GLY A 11 -0.44 -0.69 -4.48
CA GLY A 11 -0.58 0.06 -3.23
C GLY A 11 -2.02 0.48 -2.94
N ALA A 12 -2.77 0.92 -3.96
CA ALA A 12 -4.20 1.23 -3.81
C ALA A 12 -5.00 -0.01 -3.37
N LEU A 13 -4.77 -1.17 -3.99
CA LEU A 13 -5.44 -2.42 -3.61
C LEU A 13 -5.13 -2.80 -2.15
N LEU A 14 -3.85 -2.76 -1.75
CA LEU A 14 -3.45 -3.06 -0.37
C LEU A 14 -4.14 -2.12 0.65
N ASN A 15 -4.23 -0.82 0.35
CA ASN A 15 -4.91 0.14 1.23
C ASN A 15 -6.42 -0.13 1.34
N ILE A 16 -7.07 -0.60 0.27
CA ILE A 16 -8.48 -0.98 0.32
C ILE A 16 -8.68 -2.16 1.27
N GLU A 17 -7.83 -3.20 1.19
CA GLU A 17 -7.84 -4.33 2.13
C GLU A 17 -7.58 -3.87 3.57
N HIS A 18 -6.63 -2.96 3.80
CA HIS A 18 -6.39 -2.37 5.13
C HIS A 18 -7.63 -1.63 5.67
N ILE A 19 -8.32 -0.84 4.85
CA ILE A 19 -9.56 -0.15 5.26
C ILE A 19 -10.68 -1.15 5.57
N GLN A 20 -10.78 -2.25 4.81
CA GLN A 20 -11.74 -3.32 5.13
C GLN A 20 -11.44 -3.99 6.47
N LEU A 21 -10.17 -4.22 6.80
CA LEU A 21 -9.74 -4.78 8.08
C LEU A 21 -9.98 -3.81 9.26
N GLU A 22 -9.83 -2.50 9.05
CA GLU A 22 -10.16 -1.47 10.05
C GLU A 22 -11.68 -1.38 10.33
N LEU A 23 -12.52 -1.55 9.30
CA LEU A 23 -13.99 -1.48 9.40
C LEU A 23 -14.62 -2.79 9.90
N HIS A 24 -14.09 -3.93 9.50
CA HIS A 24 -14.62 -5.26 9.78
C HIS A 24 -13.54 -6.18 10.38
N PRO A 25 -13.10 -5.93 11.64
CA PRO A 25 -12.04 -6.72 12.26
C PRO A 25 -12.50 -8.18 12.44
N PRO A 26 -11.83 -9.17 11.83
CA PRO A 26 -12.24 -10.57 11.96
C PRO A 26 -11.81 -11.12 13.32
N LEU A 27 -12.76 -11.70 14.06
CA LEU A 27 -12.55 -12.11 15.46
C LEU A 27 -11.45 -13.16 15.70
N PHE A 28 -11.01 -13.90 14.67
CA PHE A 28 -10.13 -15.07 14.85
C PHE A 28 -8.99 -15.25 13.82
N SER A 29 -8.77 -14.34 12.86
CA SER A 29 -7.89 -14.66 11.70
C SER A 29 -6.91 -13.61 11.16
N ALA A 30 -6.99 -12.32 11.52
CA ALA A 30 -6.17 -11.29 10.84
C ALA A 30 -4.74 -11.11 11.36
N CYS A 31 -4.47 -11.38 12.64
CA CYS A 31 -3.20 -11.03 13.27
C CYS A 31 -2.28 -12.23 13.51
N SER A 32 -2.04 -12.99 12.45
CA SER A 32 -0.92 -13.93 12.41
C SER A 32 0.40 -13.16 12.47
N GLN A 33 1.20 -13.45 13.51
CA GLN A 33 2.52 -12.88 13.70
C GLN A 33 3.49 -13.50 12.69
N GLU A 34 3.45 -13.00 11.47
CA GLU A 34 3.90 -13.77 10.34
C GLU A 34 5.43 -13.74 10.16
N THR A 35 6.06 -14.85 10.52
CA THR A 35 7.51 -15.10 10.39
C THR A 35 7.85 -15.85 9.09
N ASN A 36 6.87 -16.23 8.27
CA ASN A 36 7.02 -17.08 7.09
C ASN A 36 6.82 -16.38 5.73
N TYR A 37 6.41 -15.11 5.70
CA TYR A 37 6.20 -14.36 4.45
C TYR A 37 7.50 -14.18 3.64
N PHE A 38 8.64 -14.19 4.33
CA PHE A 38 9.96 -14.10 3.69
C PHE A 38 10.53 -15.49 3.39
N PRO A 39 11.04 -15.74 2.17
CA PRO A 39 11.68 -17.01 1.85
C PRO A 39 12.96 -17.19 2.68
N LYS A 40 13.30 -18.43 3.04
CA LYS A 40 14.47 -18.75 3.89
C LYS A 40 15.81 -18.20 3.38
N SER A 41 15.93 -17.93 2.08
CA SER A 41 17.12 -17.35 1.48
C SER A 41 17.28 -15.84 1.70
N PHE A 42 16.26 -15.14 2.24
CA PHE A 42 16.28 -13.68 2.40
C PHE A 42 15.41 -13.18 3.58
N PRO A 43 15.87 -13.35 4.84
CA PRO A 43 15.12 -12.99 6.06
C PRO A 43 15.25 -11.50 6.43
N LEU A 44 14.51 -10.62 5.75
CA LEU A 44 14.52 -9.16 6.05
C LEU A 44 14.07 -8.84 7.49
N ASN A 45 13.19 -9.67 8.05
CA ASN A 45 12.69 -9.56 9.42
C ASN A 45 13.79 -9.71 10.47
N GLU A 46 14.81 -10.53 10.24
CA GLU A 46 15.95 -10.69 11.14
C GLU A 46 17.02 -9.62 10.95
N TRP A 47 17.27 -9.19 9.71
CA TRP A 47 18.29 -8.18 9.41
C TRP A 47 17.84 -6.76 9.74
N PHE A 48 16.57 -6.43 9.52
CA PHE A 48 16.00 -5.09 9.76
C PHE A 48 14.70 -5.18 10.59
N PRO A 49 14.79 -5.68 11.85
CA PRO A 49 13.62 -5.90 12.70
C PRO A 49 12.86 -4.61 13.00
N SER A 50 13.52 -3.45 13.05
CA SER A 50 12.87 -2.16 13.29
C SER A 50 11.87 -1.74 12.20
N LEU A 51 11.93 -2.33 11.00
CA LEU A 51 11.07 -2.01 9.86
C LEU A 51 10.11 -3.14 9.48
N PHE A 52 10.56 -4.39 9.55
CA PHE A 52 9.80 -5.55 9.07
C PHE A 52 9.18 -6.42 10.18
N LYS A 53 9.40 -6.08 11.46
CA LYS A 53 8.73 -6.77 12.58
C LYS A 53 7.31 -6.24 12.73
N SER A 54 6.34 -7.00 12.23
CA SER A 54 4.93 -6.74 12.49
C SER A 54 4.60 -7.04 13.96
N TYR A 55 4.11 -6.04 14.68
CA TYR A 55 3.43 -6.22 15.96
C TYR A 55 1.95 -6.41 15.66
N GLY A 56 1.33 -7.42 16.28
CA GLY A 56 -0.03 -7.89 15.98
C GLY A 56 -1.17 -6.96 16.41
N ASP A 57 -1.11 -5.68 16.02
CA ASP A 57 -2.05 -4.63 16.40
C ASP A 57 -3.04 -4.32 15.25
N CYS A 58 -3.72 -5.34 14.71
CA CYS A 58 -4.51 -5.23 13.47
C CYS A 58 -5.71 -4.27 13.51
N SER A 59 -6.16 -3.85 14.70
CA SER A 59 -7.39 -3.05 14.90
C SER A 59 -7.16 -1.68 15.55
N MET A 60 -5.91 -1.26 15.73
CA MET A 60 -5.59 0.02 16.38
C MET A 60 -5.31 1.11 15.35
N VAL A 61 -6.18 2.12 15.28
CA VAL A 61 -5.94 3.35 14.49
C VAL A 61 -4.82 4.15 15.17
N LYS A 62 -3.57 3.91 14.75
CA LYS A 62 -2.37 4.52 15.37
C LYS A 62 -2.20 6.02 15.07
N TRP A 63 -2.82 6.53 14.01
CA TRP A 63 -2.74 7.94 13.62
C TRP A 63 -3.97 8.39 12.82
N SER A 64 -4.56 9.51 13.21
CA SER A 64 -5.60 10.21 12.46
C SER A 64 -5.22 11.67 12.28
N PHE A 65 -5.57 12.23 11.12
CA PHE A 65 -5.36 13.64 10.80
C PHE A 65 -6.64 14.23 10.24
N PHE A 66 -7.05 15.37 10.77
CA PHE A 66 -8.33 16.01 10.45
C PHE A 66 -9.55 15.08 10.69
N ASN A 67 -9.48 14.26 11.73
CA ASN A 67 -10.47 13.22 12.08
C ASN A 67 -10.63 12.10 11.03
N ILE A 68 -9.66 11.95 10.11
CA ILE A 68 -9.62 10.91 9.06
C ILE A 68 -8.40 9.98 9.32
N PRO A 69 -8.53 8.64 9.21
CA PRO A 69 -7.40 7.71 9.40
C PRO A 69 -6.29 7.88 8.36
N LEU A 70 -5.04 7.56 8.72
CA LEU A 70 -3.90 7.56 7.79
C LEU A 70 -4.17 6.76 6.51
N THR A 71 -4.81 5.60 6.63
CA THR A 71 -5.09 4.66 5.54
C THR A 71 -5.91 5.29 4.41
N HIS A 72 -6.87 6.16 4.76
CA HIS A 72 -7.72 6.86 3.82
C HIS A 72 -6.95 7.97 3.09
N TRP A 73 -6.10 8.72 3.80
CA TRP A 73 -5.18 9.68 3.18
C TRP A 73 -4.21 9.00 2.21
N LEU A 74 -3.66 7.84 2.60
CA LEU A 74 -2.71 7.10 1.78
C LEU A 74 -3.37 6.55 0.50
N LEU A 75 -4.65 6.13 0.56
CA LEU A 75 -5.42 5.73 -0.62
C LEU A 75 -5.60 6.91 -1.60
N LEU A 76 -5.89 8.12 -1.10
CA LEU A 76 -6.01 9.33 -1.92
C LEU A 76 -4.71 9.65 -2.66
N PHE A 77 -3.54 9.50 -2.01
CA PHE A 77 -2.26 9.69 -2.67
C PHE A 77 -2.00 8.65 -3.77
N PHE A 78 -2.34 7.37 -3.58
CA PHE A 78 -2.21 6.36 -4.64
C PHE A 78 -3.10 6.67 -5.85
N ILE A 79 -4.33 7.15 -5.65
CA ILE A 79 -5.22 7.58 -6.74
C ILE A 79 -4.58 8.74 -7.53
N LEU A 80 -3.99 9.73 -6.83
CA LEU A 80 -3.30 10.84 -7.47
C LEU A 80 -2.09 10.36 -8.31
N TYR A 81 -1.28 9.43 -7.80
CA TYR A 81 -0.14 8.87 -8.55
C TYR A 81 -0.57 8.08 -9.80
N ILE A 82 -1.68 7.34 -9.73
CA ILE A 82 -2.27 6.67 -10.91
C ILE A 82 -2.66 7.71 -11.95
N LEU A 83 -3.35 8.79 -11.54
CA LEU A 83 -3.81 9.86 -12.44
C LEU A 83 -2.64 10.57 -13.11
N VAL A 84 -1.60 10.96 -12.35
CA VAL A 84 -0.35 11.54 -12.90
C VAL A 84 0.34 10.59 -13.87
N SER A 85 0.41 9.28 -13.56
CA SER A 85 1.04 8.31 -14.46
C SER A 85 0.25 8.09 -15.75
N ILE A 86 -1.09 8.18 -15.71
CA ILE A 86 -1.95 8.07 -16.90
C ILE A 86 -1.78 9.31 -17.78
N VAL A 87 -1.84 10.52 -17.21
CA VAL A 87 -1.62 11.78 -17.95
C VAL A 87 -0.25 11.78 -18.62
N GLY A 88 0.80 11.38 -17.88
CA GLY A 88 2.15 11.28 -18.43
C GLY A 88 2.28 10.29 -19.60
N LEU A 89 1.61 9.13 -19.54
CA LEU A 89 1.56 8.17 -20.64
C LEU A 89 0.83 8.74 -21.87
N ILE A 90 -0.29 9.44 -21.66
CA ILE A 90 -1.03 10.11 -22.73
C ILE A 90 -0.15 11.18 -23.40
N SER A 91 0.54 12.02 -22.62
CA SER A 91 1.48 13.01 -23.15
C SER A 91 2.59 12.38 -24.00
N LEU A 92 3.17 11.25 -23.56
CA LEU A 92 4.19 10.52 -24.32
C LEU A 92 3.65 9.99 -25.66
N ILE A 93 2.43 9.44 -25.67
CA ILE A 93 1.78 8.92 -26.89
C ILE A 93 1.42 10.04 -27.86
N LEU A 94 0.94 11.18 -27.34
CA LEU A 94 0.61 12.36 -28.16
C LEU A 94 1.84 13.03 -28.76
N ASP A 95 2.96 13.09 -28.02
CA ASP A 95 4.23 13.60 -28.55
C ASP A 95 4.82 12.67 -29.61
N ASN A 96 4.79 11.35 -29.37
CA ASN A 96 5.21 10.34 -30.35
C ASN A 96 4.41 10.41 -31.66
N LYS A 97 3.08 10.64 -31.58
CA LYS A 97 2.21 10.83 -32.76
C LYS A 97 2.50 12.12 -33.54
N LYS A 98 3.15 13.11 -32.93
CA LYS A 98 3.45 14.42 -33.56
C LYS A 98 4.79 14.41 -34.32
N ARG A 99 5.60 13.36 -34.17
CA ARG A 99 6.96 13.23 -34.71
C ARG A 99 7.03 12.29 -35.91
#